data_AF-A0A7W6SVK6-F1
#
_entry.id   AF-A0A7W6SVK6-F1
#
_cell.length_a   1.000
_cell.length_b   1.000
_cell.length_c   1.000
_cell.angle_alpha   90.00
_cell.angle_beta   90.00
_cell.angle_gamma   90.00
#
_symmetry.space_group_name_H-M   'P 1'
#
loop_
_entity.id
_entity.type
_entity.pdbx_description
1 polymer ?
#
loop_
_entity_poly.entity_id
_entity_poly.type
_entity_poly.pdbx_seq_one_letter_code
_entity_poly.pdbx_strand_id
1 'polypeptide(L)'
;MGLLAYGVTTIAAVALTVTAFTLNEERHGLPTCDSALVKKIINENVNQETQNLVVSGLIDVTSEQRDGALDCAAALDTDRGPIPIKYSLKLVGPGNLQVSMAASLPK
;
A
#
# COMPACT_ATOMS: atom_id res chain seq x y z
N MET A 1 19.58 35.75 -24.59
CA MET A 1 18.92 35.78 -23.27
C MET A 1 18.21 34.46 -23.10
N GLY A 2 18.57 33.73 -22.03
CA GLY A 2 18.39 32.28 -21.93
C GLY A 2 16.94 31.82 -21.78
N LEU A 3 16.60 30.76 -22.52
CA LEU A 3 15.41 29.96 -22.24
C LEU A 3 15.61 29.27 -20.88
N LEU A 4 14.81 29.66 -19.90
CA LEU A 4 14.61 28.85 -18.70
C LEU A 4 13.83 27.60 -19.12
N ALA A 5 14.57 26.57 -19.50
CA ALA A 5 14.08 25.21 -19.53
C ALA A 5 13.74 24.84 -18.08
N TYR A 6 12.49 25.02 -17.69
CA TYR A 6 11.95 24.44 -16.47
C TYR A 6 12.04 22.94 -16.64
N GLY A 7 13.12 22.36 -16.12
CA GLY A 7 13.37 20.94 -16.08
C GLY A 7 12.19 20.27 -15.41
N VAL A 8 11.34 19.65 -16.23
CA VAL A 8 10.36 18.70 -15.74
C VAL A 8 11.18 17.49 -15.31
N THR A 9 11.63 17.47 -14.06
CA THR A 9 12.12 16.24 -13.44
C THR A 9 10.93 15.30 -13.40
N THR A 10 10.83 14.45 -14.41
CA THR A 10 9.92 13.32 -14.46
C THR A 10 10.28 12.42 -13.29
N ILE A 11 9.58 12.59 -12.17
CA ILE A 11 9.62 11.64 -11.06
C ILE A 11 9.08 10.36 -11.66
N ALA A 12 9.97 9.43 -11.98
CA ALA A 12 9.59 8.13 -12.48
C ALA A 12 8.93 7.39 -11.32
N ALA A 13 7.60 7.55 -11.20
CA ALA A 13 6.80 6.80 -10.26
C ALA A 13 6.86 5.33 -10.65
N VAL A 14 7.34 4.48 -9.74
CA VAL A 14 7.20 3.03 -9.92
C VAL A 14 5.78 2.69 -9.52
N ALA A 15 4.97 2.29 -10.49
CA ALA A 15 3.66 1.72 -10.22
C ALA A 15 3.88 0.32 -9.65
N LEU A 16 3.77 0.21 -8.33
CA LEU A 16 3.82 -1.04 -7.62
C LEU A 16 2.45 -1.65 -7.61
N THR A 17 2.29 -2.67 -8.44
CA THR A 17 1.10 -3.51 -8.44
C THR A 17 1.46 -4.79 -7.72
N VAL A 18 1.02 -4.88 -6.48
CA VAL A 18 1.27 -6.07 -5.67
C VAL A 18 0.05 -6.96 -5.71
N THR A 19 0.21 -8.05 -6.47
CA THR A 19 -0.86 -8.97 -6.84
C THR A 19 -1.08 -9.98 -5.71
N ALA A 20 -1.87 -9.62 -4.71
CA ALA A 20 -2.48 -10.54 -3.74
C ALA A 20 -1.52 -11.34 -2.82
N PHE A 21 -1.44 -10.96 -1.54
CA PHE A 21 -0.87 -11.81 -0.48
C PHE A 21 -1.95 -12.64 0.17
N THR A 22 -1.72 -13.95 0.30
CA THR A 22 -2.59 -14.85 1.08
C THR A 22 -1.96 -15.20 2.40
N LEU A 23 -2.59 -14.81 3.51
CA LEU A 23 -2.23 -15.27 4.85
C LEU A 23 -3.25 -16.29 5.34
N ASN A 24 -2.74 -17.43 5.81
CA ASN A 24 -3.52 -18.45 6.51
C ASN A 24 -3.51 -18.12 8.01
N GLU A 25 -4.41 -17.23 8.43
CA GLU A 25 -4.71 -17.01 9.83
C GLU A 25 -6.14 -17.53 10.09
N GLU A 26 -6.35 -18.21 11.21
CA GLU A 26 -7.67 -18.65 11.66
C GLU A 26 -8.51 -17.42 12.06
N ARG A 27 -9.01 -16.69 11.05
CA ARG A 27 -9.78 -15.47 11.23
C ARG A 27 -11.26 -15.73 11.03
N HIS A 28 -12.03 -15.28 12.02
CA HIS A 28 -13.50 -15.27 11.97
C HIS A 28 -14.05 -14.05 11.21
N GLY A 29 -13.21 -13.29 10.48
CA GLY A 29 -13.64 -12.10 9.75
C GLY A 29 -12.53 -11.35 9.02
N LEU A 30 -12.95 -10.41 8.17
CA LEU A 30 -12.06 -9.56 7.39
C LEU A 30 -11.35 -8.55 8.34
N PRO A 31 -10.01 -8.40 8.28
CA PRO A 31 -9.29 -7.41 9.08
C PRO A 31 -9.70 -5.98 8.73
N THR A 32 -9.48 -5.07 9.67
CA THR A 32 -9.52 -3.63 9.41
C THR A 32 -8.28 -3.19 8.63
N CYS A 33 -8.42 -2.10 7.86
CA CYS A 33 -7.35 -1.46 7.10
C CYS A 33 -6.13 -1.09 7.98
N ASP A 34 -6.37 -0.67 9.22
CA ASP A 34 -5.33 -0.26 10.17
C ASP A 34 -4.70 -1.43 10.96
N SER A 35 -5.19 -2.66 10.79
CA SER A 35 -4.74 -3.79 11.60
C SER A 35 -3.22 -4.04 11.50
N ALA A 36 -2.62 -4.50 12.60
CA ALA A 36 -1.18 -4.78 12.66
C ALA A 36 -0.72 -5.77 11.57
N LEU A 37 -1.57 -6.72 11.20
CA LEU A 37 -1.32 -7.65 10.09
C LEU A 37 -1.19 -6.90 8.75
N VAL A 38 -2.16 -6.05 8.42
CA VAL A 38 -2.18 -5.29 7.16
C VAL A 38 -0.99 -4.34 7.08
N LYS A 39 -0.67 -3.65 8.18
CA LYS A 39 0.54 -2.81 8.30
C LYS A 39 1.82 -3.62 8.01
N LYS A 40 1.93 -4.82 8.57
CA LYS A 40 3.09 -5.69 8.36
C LYS A 40 3.21 -6.11 6.89
N ILE A 41 2.14 -6.58 6.26
CA ILE A 41 2.12 -6.98 4.84
C ILE A 41 2.57 -5.83 3.95
N ILE A 42 1.99 -4.65 4.16
CA ILE A 42 2.29 -3.46 3.36
C ILE A 42 3.77 -3.08 3.53
N ASN A 43 4.29 -3.05 4.76
CA ASN A 43 5.68 -2.70 5.04
C ASN A 43 6.66 -3.70 4.43
N GLU A 44 6.42 -5.01 4.57
CA GLU A 44 7.25 -6.07 3.96
C GLU A 44 7.33 -5.92 2.43
N ASN A 45 6.20 -5.62 1.79
CA ASN A 45 6.14 -5.44 0.34
C ASN A 45 6.81 -4.17 -0.16
N VAL A 46 6.54 -3.05 0.51
CA VAL A 46 7.19 -1.78 0.18
C VAL A 46 8.70 -1.91 0.36
N ASN A 47 9.18 -2.54 1.43
CA ASN A 47 10.62 -2.73 1.64
C ASN A 47 11.25 -3.63 0.57
N GLN A 48 10.59 -4.72 0.16
CA GLN A 48 11.11 -5.61 -0.90
C GLN A 48 11.30 -4.86 -2.22
N GLU A 49 10.37 -3.98 -2.56
CA GLU A 49 10.32 -3.33 -3.86
C GLU A 49 11.11 -2.03 -3.93
N THR A 50 11.18 -1.29 -2.82
CA THR A 50 11.87 0.00 -2.78
C THR A 50 13.30 -0.08 -2.25
N GLN A 51 13.68 -1.20 -1.58
CA GLN A 51 14.97 -1.51 -0.93
C GLN A 51 15.62 -0.42 -0.03
N ASN A 52 15.04 0.78 0.01
CA ASN A 52 15.67 2.01 0.49
C ASN A 52 14.64 3.07 0.93
N LEU A 53 13.42 2.63 1.25
CA LEU A 53 12.34 3.47 1.76
C LEU A 53 12.02 3.00 3.18
N VAL A 54 12.15 3.89 4.16
CA VAL A 54 11.83 3.56 5.56
C VAL A 54 10.38 3.90 5.81
N VAL A 55 9.55 2.86 5.97
CA VAL A 55 8.13 3.02 6.32
C VAL A 55 7.96 3.01 7.84
N SER A 56 7.57 4.15 8.41
CA SER A 56 7.25 4.32 9.82
C SER A 56 5.85 3.84 10.18
N GLY A 57 4.90 3.94 9.24
CA GLY A 57 3.53 3.51 9.48
C GLY A 57 2.54 3.88 8.37
N LEU A 58 1.26 3.79 8.72
CA LEU A 58 0.13 4.22 7.88
C LEU A 58 -0.56 5.41 8.55
N ILE A 59 -0.81 6.46 7.78
CA ILE A 59 -1.61 7.64 8.17
C ILE A 59 -2.79 7.81 7.21
N ASP A 60 -3.75 8.65 7.59
CA ASP A 60 -4.95 8.98 6.78
C ASP A 60 -5.71 7.74 6.28
N VAL A 61 -5.81 6.72 7.14
CA VAL A 61 -6.44 5.44 6.81
C VAL A 61 -7.95 5.64 6.67
N THR A 62 -8.45 5.36 5.49
CA THR A 62 -9.87 5.36 5.14
C THR A 62 -10.26 3.99 4.59
N SER A 63 -11.52 3.62 4.77
CA SER A 63 -12.03 2.30 4.39
C SER A 63 -13.43 2.39 3.79
N GLU A 64 -13.65 1.71 2.68
CA GLU A 64 -14.94 1.50 2.05
C GLU A 64 -15.17 0.00 1.86
N GLN A 65 -16.30 -0.52 2.35
CA GLN A 65 -16.66 -1.91 2.10
C GLN A 65 -17.45 -2.00 0.79
N ARG A 66 -16.97 -2.81 -0.15
CA ARG A 66 -17.60 -3.02 -1.47
C ARG A 66 -17.49 -4.48 -1.88
N ASP A 67 -18.61 -5.09 -2.27
CA ASP A 67 -18.68 -6.45 -2.83
C ASP A 67 -17.96 -7.54 -1.99
N GLY A 68 -18.02 -7.43 -0.66
CA GLY A 68 -17.36 -8.37 0.26
C GLY A 68 -15.84 -8.20 0.36
N ALA A 69 -15.28 -7.15 -0.25
CA ALA A 69 -13.94 -6.65 -0.01
C ALA A 69 -13.97 -5.37 0.82
N LEU A 70 -12.87 -5.07 1.49
CA LEU A 70 -12.64 -3.80 2.17
C LEU A 70 -11.55 -3.05 1.40
N ASP A 71 -11.98 -2.06 0.63
CA ASP A 71 -11.10 -1.15 -0.08
C ASP A 71 -10.60 -0.09 0.89
N CYS A 72 -9.29 0.05 0.97
CA CYS A 72 -8.60 0.92 1.89
C CYS A 72 -7.75 1.92 1.10
N ALA A 73 -7.73 3.16 1.56
CA ALA A 73 -6.77 4.16 1.14
C ALA A 73 -6.05 4.71 2.37
N ALA A 74 -4.74 4.87 2.26
CA ALA A 74 -3.89 5.39 3.32
C ALA A 74 -2.70 6.12 2.69
N ALA A 75 -1.89 6.78 3.51
CA ALA A 75 -0.55 7.17 3.11
C ALA A 75 0.47 6.42 3.97
N LEU A 76 1.54 5.94 3.33
CA LEU A 76 2.73 5.46 4.01
C LEU A 76 3.46 6.66 4.59
N ASP A 77 3.64 6.70 5.90
CA ASP A 77 4.53 7.66 6.53
C ASP A 77 5.96 7.17 6.33
N THR A 78 6.75 7.92 5.55
CA THR A 78 8.12 7.53 5.18
C THR A 78 9.11 8.64 5.42
N ASP A 79 10.40 8.31 5.45
CA ASP A 79 11.49 9.28 5.57
C ASP A 79 11.51 10.33 4.43
N ARG A 80 10.87 10.02 3.30
CA ARG A 80 10.74 10.91 2.13
C ARG A 80 9.41 11.68 2.10
N GLY A 81 8.59 11.54 3.15
CA GLY A 81 7.25 12.13 3.25
C GLY A 81 6.12 11.13 2.99
N PRO A 82 4.86 11.58 3.10
CA PRO A 82 3.71 10.70 2.98
C PRO A 82 3.50 10.23 1.53
N ILE A 83 3.45 8.91 1.32
CA ILE A 83 3.21 8.32 -0.01
C ILE A 83 1.82 7.67 -0.05
N PRO A 84 0.88 8.18 -0.87
CA PRO A 84 -0.46 7.64 -0.95
C PRO A 84 -0.47 6.23 -1.53
N ILE A 85 -1.20 5.33 -0.87
CA ILE A 85 -1.40 3.95 -1.27
C ILE A 85 -2.88 3.59 -1.26
N LYS A 86 -3.25 2.65 -2.13
CA LYS A 86 -4.57 2.02 -2.12
C LYS A 86 -4.38 0.51 -2.03
N TYR A 87 -5.20 -0.15 -1.23
CA TYR A 87 -5.16 -1.60 -1.11
C TYR A 87 -6.54 -2.15 -0.81
N SER A 88 -6.81 -3.38 -1.22
CA SER A 88 -8.07 -4.07 -1.01
C SER A 88 -7.85 -5.35 -0.24
N LEU A 89 -8.67 -5.57 0.78
CA LEU A 89 -8.67 -6.76 1.62
C LEU A 89 -9.85 -7.63 1.25
N LYS A 90 -9.63 -8.90 0.94
CA LYS A 90 -10.70 -9.85 0.61
C LYS A 90 -10.42 -11.22 1.22
N LEU A 91 -11.43 -11.87 1.81
CA LEU A 91 -11.30 -13.27 2.22
C LEU A 91 -11.53 -14.17 1.00
N VAL A 92 -10.55 -15.03 0.69
CA VAL A 92 -10.57 -15.98 -0.43
C VAL A 92 -10.61 -17.41 0.09
N GLY A 93 -11.73 -17.79 0.70
CA GLY A 93 -11.93 -19.10 1.33
C GLY A 93 -11.67 -19.11 2.83
N PRO A 94 -11.79 -20.28 3.49
CA PRO A 94 -11.65 -20.40 4.93
C PRO A 94 -10.21 -20.05 5.36
N GLY A 95 -10.06 -19.01 6.16
CA GLY A 95 -8.79 -18.58 6.75
C GLY A 95 -7.81 -17.86 5.82
N ASN A 96 -8.15 -17.65 4.55
CA ASN A 96 -7.26 -17.03 3.56
C ASN A 96 -7.61 -15.56 3.32
N LEU A 97 -6.73 -14.65 3.72
CA LEU A 97 -6.86 -13.22 3.44
C LEU A 97 -6.02 -12.84 2.23
N GLN A 98 -6.66 -12.38 1.15
CA GLN A 98 -6.04 -11.74 0.00
C GLN A 98 -5.87 -10.23 0.23
N VAL A 99 -4.65 -9.72 0.03
CA VAL A 99 -4.34 -8.28 0.06
C VAL A 99 -3.78 -7.83 -1.28
N SER A 100 -4.52 -7.00 -2.00
CA SER A 100 -4.11 -6.43 -3.30
C SER A 100 -3.73 -4.98 -3.11
N MET A 101 -2.51 -4.58 -3.45
CA MET A 101 -1.99 -3.23 -3.20
C MET A 101 -1.57 -2.55 -4.51
N ALA A 102 -1.88 -1.26 -4.61
CA ALA A 102 -1.40 -0.36 -5.65
C ALA A 102 -0.78 0.88 -5.01
N ALA A 103 0.50 1.11 -5.27
CA ALA A 103 1.22 2.28 -4.81
C ALA A 103 2.02 2.91 -5.95
N SER A 104 2.07 4.25 -5.99
CA SER A 104 2.97 4.98 -6.87
C SER A 104 4.14 5.47 -6.03
N LEU A 105 5.20 4.66 -5.94
CA LEU A 105 6.35 5.03 -5.12
C LEU A 105 7.30 5.95 -5.92
N PRO A 106 7.79 7.05 -5.32
CA PRO A 106 8.85 7.85 -5.91
C PRO A 106 10.17 7.05 -5.93
N LYS A 107 10.88 7.02 -7.06
CA LYS A 107 12.26 6.48 -7.14
C LYS A 107 13.22 7.25 -6.23
#